data_AF-A0A1B6M0H9-F1
#
_entry.id   AF-A0A1B6M0H9-F1
#
_cell.length_a   1.000
_cell.length_b   1.000
_cell.length_c   1.000
_cell.angle_alpha   90.00
_cell.angle_beta   90.00
_cell.angle_gamma   90.00
#
_symmetry.space_group_name_H-M   'P 1'
#
loop_
_entity.id
_entity.type
_entity.pdbx_description
1 polymer ?
#
loop_
_entity_poly.entity_id
_entity_poly.type
_entity_poly.pdbx_seq_one_letter_code
_entity_poly.pdbx_strand_id
1 'polypeptide(L)'
;MQDKIMTDSEERAHEKFTMGYFVKDFNNEVIQKDLIWCLNFASEAHKEQKRKDIESTPYINHPIGVAYILSEEAGVTSLDLLRGCLLHDTVEDTSVVIDVIRAKFGDYIANLVEEVTDDKSLPKQKRKDLQISGREPIEEPLESYPWPNHEELKLLLAAANFAAEKHRRHFLFDAPNSVPYINHVISVAFIVSEEAGIYDIPVLCAALLSDVVVGKGNSAAEDIAATFGQEVGHLVAELTLNHSSSIEDQFKDQMNKAGGMSYHAKVITLAAMIDKCRRLEVFEPQGWSGQLRENYFRWAFQLCTTLANTHPHLELELNNIWVGQGLKKFPMQSKEENQCI
;
A
#
# COMPACT_ATOMS: atom_id res chain seq x y z
N MET A 1 -0.42 5.13 36.33
CA MET A 1 0.10 5.14 34.96
C MET A 1 -0.83 6.06 34.21
N GLN A 2 -0.39 7.25 33.81
CA GLN A 2 -1.28 8.27 33.26
C GLN A 2 -1.69 7.86 31.85
N ASP A 3 -2.98 7.57 31.66
CA ASP A 3 -3.61 7.50 30.35
C ASP A 3 -3.46 8.88 29.70
N LYS A 4 -2.70 8.95 28.61
CA LYS A 4 -2.54 10.18 27.84
C LYS A 4 -3.80 10.32 26.99
N ILE A 5 -4.79 11.05 27.52
CA ILE A 5 -6.01 11.43 26.81
C ILE A 5 -5.57 12.23 25.57
N MET A 6 -5.84 11.70 24.38
CA MET A 6 -5.65 12.43 23.13
C MET A 6 -6.50 13.70 23.16
N THR A 7 -5.93 14.79 22.70
CA THR A 7 -6.62 16.08 22.64
C THR A 7 -7.60 16.12 21.47
N ASP A 8 -8.71 16.87 21.60
CA ASP A 8 -9.69 17.10 20.51
C ASP A 8 -9.04 17.54 19.17
N SER A 9 -7.86 18.15 19.21
CA SER A 9 -7.08 18.50 18.02
C SER A 9 -6.38 17.33 17.36
N GLU A 10 -5.91 16.35 18.13
CA GLU A 10 -5.27 15.12 17.64
C GLU A 10 -6.33 14.16 17.08
N GLU A 11 -7.50 14.07 17.72
CA GLU A 11 -8.66 13.30 17.24
C GLU A 11 -9.18 13.85 15.90
N ARG A 12 -9.33 15.17 15.77
CA ARG A 12 -9.73 15.82 14.51
C ARG A 12 -8.69 15.71 13.40
N ALA A 13 -7.40 15.64 13.75
CA ALA A 13 -6.33 15.41 12.77
C ALA A 13 -6.36 13.95 12.28
N HIS A 14 -6.61 12.99 13.18
CA HIS A 14 -6.81 11.58 12.85
C HIS A 14 -8.07 11.38 12.00
N GLU A 15 -9.20 11.99 12.35
CA GLU A 15 -10.42 11.95 11.54
C GLU A 15 -10.24 12.63 10.18
N LYS A 16 -9.54 13.77 10.09
CA LYS A 16 -9.20 14.39 8.80
C LYS A 16 -8.27 13.51 7.96
N PHE A 17 -7.36 12.76 8.56
CA PHE A 17 -6.50 11.81 7.85
C PHE A 17 -7.30 10.60 7.34
N THR A 18 -8.16 10.04 8.20
CA THR A 18 -9.03 8.89 7.90
C THR A 18 -10.24 9.27 7.05
N MET A 19 -10.48 10.54 6.74
CA MET A 19 -11.59 10.98 5.88
C MET A 19 -11.10 11.73 4.62
N GLY A 20 -9.97 12.45 4.71
CA GLY A 20 -9.42 13.27 3.62
C GLY A 20 -8.87 12.46 2.44
N TYR A 21 -8.47 11.20 2.68
CA TYR A 21 -8.12 10.25 1.62
C TYR A 21 -9.32 9.67 0.88
N PHE A 22 -10.54 9.87 1.37
CA PHE A 22 -11.70 9.06 0.96
C PHE A 22 -12.75 9.77 0.13
N VAL A 23 -12.58 11.06 -0.16
CA VAL A 23 -13.53 11.83 -0.98
C VAL A 23 -12.79 12.70 -1.98
N LYS A 24 -12.32 12.11 -3.09
CA LYS A 24 -12.21 12.82 -4.35
C LYS A 24 -13.14 12.12 -5.35
N ASP A 25 -14.32 12.70 -5.52
CA ASP A 25 -15.22 12.36 -6.61
C ASP A 25 -14.55 12.72 -7.95
N PHE A 26 -14.16 11.70 -8.70
CA PHE A 26 -13.85 11.83 -10.12
C PHE A 26 -15.00 11.26 -10.94
N ASN A 27 -15.48 12.07 -11.87
CA ASN A 27 -16.63 11.84 -12.72
C ASN A 27 -16.57 10.50 -13.50
N ASN A 28 -17.60 9.66 -13.28
CA ASN A 28 -18.38 8.92 -14.29
C ASN A 28 -17.71 7.93 -15.27
N GLU A 29 -16.60 7.31 -14.89
CA GLU A 29 -16.41 5.88 -15.15
C GLU A 29 -16.22 5.24 -13.77
N VAL A 30 -17.12 4.33 -13.36
CA VAL A 30 -16.94 3.61 -12.10
C VAL A 30 -15.74 2.69 -12.29
N ILE A 31 -14.54 3.17 -11.98
CA ILE A 31 -13.39 2.29 -11.75
C ILE A 31 -13.76 1.48 -10.50
N GLN A 32 -14.22 0.25 -10.71
CA GLN A 32 -14.49 -0.68 -9.63
C GLN A 32 -13.17 -0.86 -8.87
N LYS A 33 -13.11 -0.41 -7.61
CA LYS A 33 -11.90 -0.44 -6.76
C LYS A 33 -11.24 -1.81 -6.84
N ASP A 34 -10.04 -1.89 -7.38
CA ASP A 34 -9.32 -3.12 -7.70
C ASP A 34 -8.75 -3.85 -6.46
N LEU A 35 -7.91 -4.86 -6.67
CA LEU A 35 -7.23 -5.56 -5.58
C LEU A 35 -6.27 -4.66 -4.81
N ILE A 36 -5.64 -3.66 -5.44
CA ILE A 36 -4.73 -2.74 -4.76
C ILE A 36 -5.49 -1.88 -3.76
N TRP A 37 -6.69 -1.41 -4.11
CA TRP A 37 -7.58 -0.74 -3.17
C TRP A 37 -7.92 -1.60 -1.96
N CYS A 38 -8.35 -2.85 -2.18
CA CYS A 38 -8.70 -3.77 -1.10
C CYS A 38 -7.48 -4.06 -0.20
N LEU A 39 -6.32 -4.29 -0.83
CA LEU A 39 -5.06 -4.54 -0.15
C LEU A 39 -4.64 -3.35 0.72
N ASN A 40 -4.70 -2.12 0.17
CA ASN A 40 -4.39 -0.90 0.91
C ASN A 40 -5.34 -0.68 2.08
N PHE A 41 -6.65 -0.83 1.84
CA PHE A 41 -7.67 -0.69 2.88
C PHE A 41 -7.48 -1.70 4.02
N ALA A 42 -7.30 -2.97 3.69
CA ALA A 42 -7.03 -4.02 4.67
C ALA A 42 -5.74 -3.75 5.44
N SER A 43 -4.68 -3.31 4.75
CA SER A 43 -3.39 -2.99 5.39
C SER A 43 -3.54 -1.88 6.43
N GLU A 44 -4.27 -0.82 6.11
CA GLU A 44 -4.48 0.31 7.02
C GLU A 44 -5.41 -0.04 8.18
N ALA A 45 -6.45 -0.85 7.94
CA ALA A 45 -7.35 -1.34 9.00
C ALA A 45 -6.59 -2.21 10.03
N HIS A 46 -5.66 -3.04 9.56
CA HIS A 46 -4.90 -3.98 10.38
C HIS A 46 -3.51 -3.47 10.83
N LYS A 47 -3.16 -2.20 10.58
CA LYS A 47 -1.78 -1.69 10.75
C LYS A 47 -1.23 -1.76 12.17
N GLU A 48 -2.10 -1.76 13.18
CA GLU A 48 -1.72 -1.87 14.60
C GLU A 48 -1.87 -3.30 15.13
N GLN A 49 -2.44 -4.21 14.33
CA GLN A 49 -2.73 -5.58 14.73
C GLN A 49 -1.56 -6.51 14.40
N LYS A 50 -1.30 -7.45 15.31
CA LYS A 50 -0.30 -8.51 15.15
C LYS A 50 -0.94 -9.88 15.26
N ARG A 51 -0.37 -10.86 14.56
CA ARG A 51 -0.75 -12.27 14.68
C ARG A 51 -0.31 -12.84 16.01
N LYS A 52 -0.94 -13.95 16.39
CA LYS A 52 -0.65 -14.73 17.61
C LYS A 52 0.38 -15.84 17.38
N ASP A 53 1.22 -15.68 16.36
CA ASP A 53 2.35 -16.56 16.12
C ASP A 53 3.55 -16.19 17.01
N ILE A 54 4.58 -17.03 17.01
CA ILE A 54 5.78 -16.84 17.85
C ILE A 54 6.49 -15.51 17.52
N GLU A 55 6.39 -15.06 16.27
CA GLU A 55 7.08 -13.88 15.77
C GLU A 55 6.25 -12.59 15.87
N SER A 56 4.97 -12.69 16.22
CA SER A 56 4.02 -11.57 16.25
C SER A 56 4.03 -10.79 14.93
N THR A 57 3.90 -11.52 13.82
CA THR A 57 3.93 -10.93 12.47
C THR A 57 2.76 -9.95 12.25
N PRO A 58 2.88 -8.97 11.34
CA PRO A 58 1.78 -8.06 11.01
C PRO A 58 0.52 -8.81 10.60
N TYR A 59 -0.65 -8.38 11.08
CA TYR A 59 -1.88 -9.12 10.79
C TYR A 59 -2.23 -9.13 9.30
N ILE A 60 -1.90 -8.07 8.56
CA ILE A 60 -2.13 -8.00 7.11
C ILE A 60 -1.48 -9.14 6.32
N ASN A 61 -0.42 -9.79 6.84
CA ASN A 61 0.14 -11.00 6.24
C ASN A 61 -0.90 -12.13 6.12
N HIS A 62 -1.88 -12.20 7.02
CA HIS A 62 -2.92 -13.22 7.00
C HIS A 62 -3.89 -13.03 5.82
N PRO A 63 -4.61 -11.90 5.66
CA PRO A 63 -5.48 -11.71 4.49
C PRO A 63 -4.74 -11.85 3.16
N ILE A 64 -3.49 -11.35 3.06
CA ILE A 64 -2.66 -11.52 1.86
C ILE A 64 -2.37 -13.00 1.59
N GLY A 65 -1.94 -13.75 2.61
CA GLY A 65 -1.63 -15.17 2.48
C GLY A 65 -2.84 -16.01 2.09
N VAL A 66 -4.03 -15.71 2.65
CA VAL A 66 -5.27 -16.42 2.29
C VAL A 66 -5.66 -16.10 0.85
N ALA A 67 -5.59 -14.84 0.41
CA ALA A 67 -5.87 -14.46 -0.97
C ALA A 67 -4.92 -15.15 -1.97
N TYR A 68 -3.63 -15.23 -1.63
CA TYR A 68 -2.63 -15.96 -2.41
C TYR A 68 -2.95 -17.47 -2.49
N ILE A 69 -3.30 -18.12 -1.37
CA ILE A 69 -3.71 -19.53 -1.36
C ILE A 69 -4.94 -19.76 -2.25
N LEU A 70 -5.95 -18.87 -2.16
CA LEU A 70 -7.14 -18.98 -3.00
C LEU A 70 -6.80 -18.85 -4.49
N SER A 71 -5.97 -17.88 -4.87
CA SER A 71 -5.62 -17.68 -6.29
C SER A 71 -4.70 -18.77 -6.84
N GLU A 72 -3.70 -19.18 -6.05
CA GLU A 72 -2.61 -20.05 -6.49
C GLU A 72 -2.93 -21.54 -6.31
N GLU A 73 -3.38 -21.94 -5.12
CA GLU A 73 -3.61 -23.35 -4.78
C GLU A 73 -5.03 -23.80 -5.13
N ALA A 74 -6.04 -22.96 -4.85
CA ALA A 74 -7.44 -23.29 -5.13
C ALA A 74 -7.88 -22.88 -6.54
N GLY A 75 -7.07 -22.13 -7.28
CA GLY A 75 -7.36 -21.70 -8.65
C GLY A 75 -8.55 -20.72 -8.75
N VAL A 76 -8.86 -19.98 -7.68
CA VAL A 76 -9.92 -18.98 -7.67
C VAL A 76 -9.53 -17.83 -8.61
N THR A 77 -10.39 -17.55 -9.58
CA THR A 77 -10.20 -16.50 -10.59
C THR A 77 -11.12 -15.31 -10.39
N SER A 78 -12.15 -15.45 -9.53
CA SER A 78 -13.12 -14.40 -9.27
C SER A 78 -12.47 -13.25 -8.51
N LEU A 79 -12.38 -12.09 -9.18
CA LEU A 79 -11.87 -10.86 -8.61
C LEU A 79 -12.64 -10.47 -7.34
N ASP A 80 -13.97 -10.58 -7.36
CA ASP A 80 -14.79 -10.19 -6.22
C ASP A 80 -14.63 -11.12 -5.01
N LEU A 81 -14.45 -12.43 -5.24
CA LEU A 81 -14.07 -13.35 -4.16
C LEU A 81 -12.69 -13.01 -3.57
N LEU A 82 -11.72 -12.65 -4.41
CA LEU A 82 -10.38 -12.26 -3.93
C LEU A 82 -10.41 -10.91 -3.19
N ARG A 83 -11.24 -9.95 -3.64
CA ARG A 83 -11.51 -8.69 -2.92
C ARG A 83 -12.15 -8.95 -1.57
N GLY A 84 -13.21 -9.76 -1.52
CA GLY A 84 -13.86 -10.18 -0.28
C GLY A 84 -12.88 -10.88 0.67
N CYS A 85 -12.03 -11.75 0.13
CA CYS A 85 -10.97 -12.43 0.89
C CYS A 85 -9.97 -11.45 1.51
N LEU A 86 -9.50 -10.44 0.79
CA LEU A 86 -8.59 -9.44 1.38
C LEU A 86 -9.25 -8.64 2.50
N LEU A 87 -10.58 -8.51 2.48
CA LEU A 87 -11.35 -7.70 3.42
C LEU A 87 -12.01 -8.49 4.56
N HIS A 88 -11.99 -9.83 4.53
CA HIS A 88 -12.85 -10.67 5.39
C HIS A 88 -12.76 -10.35 6.88
N ASP A 89 -11.55 -10.16 7.40
CA ASP A 89 -11.31 -9.88 8.82
C ASP A 89 -11.40 -8.39 9.18
N THR A 90 -11.62 -7.50 8.21
CA THR A 90 -11.61 -6.05 8.50
C THR A 90 -12.78 -5.67 9.39
N VAL A 91 -13.98 -6.20 9.15
CA VAL A 91 -15.16 -5.93 9.99
C VAL A 91 -15.09 -6.71 11.30
N GLU A 92 -14.55 -7.93 11.26
CA GLU A 92 -14.46 -8.76 12.46
C GLU A 92 -13.45 -8.18 13.46
N ASP A 93 -12.23 -7.90 13.02
CA ASP A 93 -11.05 -7.70 13.87
C ASP A 93 -10.59 -6.25 14.02
N THR A 94 -11.25 -5.30 13.36
CA THR A 94 -10.88 -3.87 13.42
C THR A 94 -12.07 -2.98 13.82
N SER A 95 -11.90 -1.66 13.76
CA SER A 95 -12.99 -0.70 13.99
C SER A 95 -13.85 -0.44 12.75
N VAL A 96 -13.55 -1.07 11.62
CA VAL A 96 -14.32 -0.94 10.38
C VAL A 96 -15.71 -1.56 10.56
N VAL A 97 -16.74 -0.84 10.11
CA VAL A 97 -18.12 -1.35 10.08
C VAL A 97 -18.54 -1.72 8.66
N ILE A 98 -19.50 -2.64 8.51
CA ILE A 98 -19.89 -3.18 7.21
C ILE A 98 -20.39 -2.10 6.22
N ASP A 99 -21.02 -1.04 6.72
CA ASP A 99 -21.47 0.08 5.88
C ASP A 99 -20.30 0.83 5.22
N VAL A 100 -19.11 0.83 5.83
CA VAL A 100 -17.90 1.38 5.22
C VAL A 100 -17.46 0.49 4.04
N ILE A 101 -17.54 -0.83 4.18
CA ILE A 101 -17.25 -1.76 3.09
C ILE A 101 -18.23 -1.55 1.94
N ARG A 102 -19.53 -1.50 2.26
CA ARG A 102 -20.61 -1.27 1.28
C ARG A 102 -20.43 0.03 0.51
N ALA A 103 -20.17 1.14 1.22
CA ALA A 103 -19.96 2.44 0.59
C ALA A 103 -18.70 2.48 -0.28
N LYS A 104 -17.66 1.70 0.05
CA LYS A 104 -16.40 1.72 -0.68
C LYS A 104 -16.36 0.73 -1.84
N PHE A 105 -16.82 -0.50 -1.64
CA PHE A 105 -16.60 -1.64 -2.53
C PHE A 105 -17.89 -2.20 -3.13
N GLY A 106 -19.05 -1.65 -2.74
CA GLY A 106 -20.37 -2.07 -3.22
C GLY A 106 -21.01 -3.17 -2.38
N ASP A 107 -22.30 -3.38 -2.62
CA ASP A 107 -23.13 -4.32 -1.86
C ASP A 107 -22.62 -5.76 -1.96
N TYR A 108 -22.18 -6.19 -3.15
CA TYR A 108 -21.75 -7.57 -3.35
C TYR A 108 -20.53 -7.93 -2.47
N ILE A 109 -19.49 -7.09 -2.50
CA ILE A 109 -18.31 -7.29 -1.65
C ILE A 109 -18.65 -7.20 -0.17
N ALA A 110 -19.53 -6.26 0.22
CA ALA A 110 -19.99 -6.18 1.60
C ALA A 110 -20.71 -7.46 2.04
N ASN A 111 -21.58 -8.01 1.20
CA ASN A 111 -22.28 -9.25 1.53
C ASN A 111 -21.32 -10.45 1.65
N LEU A 112 -20.31 -10.54 0.77
CA LEU A 112 -19.25 -11.57 0.90
C LEU A 112 -18.49 -11.46 2.23
N VAL A 113 -18.11 -10.24 2.64
CA VAL A 113 -17.43 -10.00 3.92
C VAL A 113 -18.35 -10.32 5.10
N GLU A 114 -19.61 -9.89 5.05
CA GLU A 114 -20.60 -10.14 6.10
C GLU A 114 -20.88 -11.63 6.28
N GLU A 115 -20.92 -12.41 5.18
CA GLU A 115 -21.13 -13.86 5.18
C GLU A 115 -20.08 -14.60 6.02
N VAL A 116 -18.82 -14.14 5.98
CA VAL A 116 -17.70 -14.78 6.69
C VAL A 116 -17.33 -14.09 8.00
N THR A 117 -18.00 -12.99 8.36
CA THR A 117 -17.77 -12.26 9.62
C THR A 117 -18.50 -12.91 10.79
N ASP A 118 -17.79 -13.16 11.91
CA ASP A 118 -18.41 -13.65 13.15
C ASP A 118 -19.13 -12.55 13.94
N ASP A 119 -20.28 -12.89 14.53
CA ASP A 119 -20.91 -12.05 15.56
C ASP A 119 -20.17 -12.17 16.91
N LYS A 120 -19.28 -11.22 17.17
CA LYS A 120 -18.47 -11.14 18.41
C LYS A 120 -19.29 -10.93 19.69
N SER A 121 -20.59 -10.63 19.62
CA SER A 121 -21.47 -10.61 20.80
C SER A 121 -21.78 -12.01 21.35
N LEU A 122 -21.57 -13.05 20.53
CA LEU A 122 -21.83 -14.44 20.91
C LEU A 122 -20.63 -15.11 21.57
N PRO A 123 -20.86 -16.07 22.50
CA PRO A 123 -19.79 -16.90 23.05
C PRO A 123 -19.02 -17.64 21.95
N LYS A 124 -17.70 -17.77 22.11
CA LYS A 124 -16.78 -18.38 21.12
C LYS A 124 -17.26 -19.74 20.58
N GLN A 125 -17.80 -20.60 21.45
CA GLN A 125 -18.29 -21.90 21.01
C GLN A 125 -19.48 -21.77 20.05
N LYS A 126 -20.44 -20.89 20.37
CA LYS A 126 -21.62 -20.65 19.54
C LYS A 126 -21.26 -20.06 18.18
N ARG A 127 -20.23 -19.20 18.11
CA ARG A 127 -19.71 -18.69 16.84
C ARG A 127 -19.20 -19.80 15.93
N LYS A 128 -18.40 -20.71 16.49
CA LYS A 128 -17.91 -21.91 15.77
C LYS A 128 -19.05 -22.83 15.33
N ASP A 129 -20.07 -23.00 16.16
CA ASP A 129 -21.22 -23.83 15.81
C ASP A 129 -21.98 -23.23 14.60
N LEU A 130 -22.11 -21.90 14.54
CA LEU A 130 -22.76 -21.19 13.43
C LEU A 130 -21.96 -21.26 12.11
N GLN A 131 -20.63 -21.33 12.19
CA GLN A 131 -19.77 -21.56 11.01
C GLN A 131 -20.01 -22.95 10.40
N ILE A 132 -20.39 -23.95 11.21
CA ILE A 132 -20.62 -25.33 10.76
C ILE A 132 -22.05 -25.53 10.25
N SER A 133 -23.05 -24.85 10.84
CA SER A 133 -24.46 -25.02 10.46
C SER A 133 -24.79 -24.49 9.06
N GLY A 134 -23.86 -23.77 8.43
CA GLY A 134 -24.00 -23.18 7.11
C GLY A 134 -24.84 -21.90 7.13
N ARG A 135 -24.40 -20.89 6.39
CA ARG A 135 -25.27 -19.80 5.92
C ARG A 135 -25.75 -20.20 4.52
N GLU A 136 -26.93 -19.75 4.11
CA GLU A 136 -27.33 -19.93 2.71
C GLU A 136 -26.36 -19.15 1.83
N PRO A 137 -25.70 -19.78 0.83
CA PRO A 137 -24.79 -19.09 -0.06
C PRO A 137 -25.52 -17.96 -0.80
N ILE A 138 -24.84 -16.84 -1.02
CA ILE A 138 -25.34 -15.79 -1.90
C ILE A 138 -25.34 -16.34 -3.34
N GLU A 139 -26.52 -16.45 -3.97
CA GLU A 139 -26.63 -16.78 -5.40
C GLU A 139 -26.34 -15.53 -6.27
N GLU A 140 -25.46 -15.68 -7.26
CA GLU A 140 -24.75 -14.59 -7.96
C GLU A 140 -25.55 -13.82 -9.05
N PRO A 141 -25.00 -12.67 -9.49
CA PRO A 141 -24.52 -12.64 -10.87
C PRO A 141 -23.01 -12.36 -10.98
N LEU A 142 -22.28 -13.33 -11.57
CA LEU A 142 -20.92 -13.22 -12.13
C LEU A 142 -20.97 -12.25 -13.33
N GLU A 143 -21.20 -10.95 -13.14
CA GLU A 143 -20.77 -10.02 -14.20
C GLU A 143 -19.25 -9.92 -14.13
N SER A 144 -18.59 -10.83 -14.86
CA SER A 144 -17.15 -10.84 -15.05
C SER A 144 -16.75 -9.57 -15.79
N TYR A 145 -16.42 -8.51 -15.04
CA TYR A 145 -15.78 -7.36 -15.64
C TYR A 145 -14.43 -7.82 -16.23
N PRO A 146 -14.10 -7.43 -17.47
CA PRO A 146 -12.85 -7.80 -18.09
C PRO A 146 -11.75 -6.95 -17.48
N TRP A 147 -11.19 -7.43 -16.37
CA TRP A 147 -10.02 -6.90 -15.69
C TRP A 147 -9.24 -8.07 -15.12
N PRO A 148 -7.91 -7.98 -15.11
CA PRO A 148 -6.96 -8.64 -15.99
C PRO A 148 -7.13 -10.16 -16.12
N ASN A 149 -6.39 -10.80 -17.04
CA ASN A 149 -6.41 -12.26 -17.11
C ASN A 149 -5.99 -12.84 -15.75
N HIS A 150 -6.53 -13.99 -15.36
CA HIS A 150 -6.29 -14.64 -14.06
C HIS A 150 -4.81 -14.68 -13.64
N GLU A 151 -3.92 -14.86 -14.61
CA GLU A 151 -2.47 -14.90 -14.41
C GLU A 151 -1.88 -13.59 -13.88
N GLU A 152 -2.42 -12.45 -14.28
CA GLU A 152 -1.99 -11.13 -13.78
C GLU A 152 -2.48 -10.88 -12.35
N LEU A 153 -3.68 -11.34 -12.00
CA LEU A 153 -4.19 -11.29 -10.61
C LEU A 153 -3.35 -12.16 -9.69
N LYS A 154 -3.01 -13.38 -10.13
CA LYS A 154 -2.08 -14.28 -9.43
C LYS A 154 -0.73 -13.63 -9.25
N LEU A 155 -0.17 -13.03 -10.30
CA LEU A 155 1.14 -12.38 -10.24
C LEU A 155 1.16 -11.26 -9.19
N LEU A 156 0.10 -10.44 -9.15
CA LEU A 156 -0.05 -9.35 -8.18
C LEU A 156 -0.15 -9.86 -6.74
N LEU A 157 -1.00 -10.87 -6.48
CA LEU A 157 -1.15 -11.48 -5.16
C LEU A 157 0.13 -12.21 -4.72
N ALA A 158 0.84 -12.85 -5.66
CA ALA A 158 2.14 -13.46 -5.41
C ALA A 158 3.18 -12.40 -4.99
N ALA A 159 3.23 -11.25 -5.67
CA ALA A 159 4.12 -10.15 -5.32
C ALA A 159 3.79 -9.58 -3.93
N ALA A 160 2.49 -9.36 -3.63
CA ALA A 160 2.03 -8.90 -2.32
C ALA A 160 2.40 -9.89 -1.20
N ASN A 161 2.18 -11.18 -1.41
CA ASN A 161 2.53 -12.23 -0.45
C ASN A 161 4.03 -12.34 -0.23
N PHE A 162 4.82 -12.27 -1.30
CA PHE A 162 6.28 -12.27 -1.20
C PHE A 162 6.80 -11.05 -0.43
N ALA A 163 6.27 -9.85 -0.72
CA ALA A 163 6.60 -8.64 0.02
C ALA A 163 6.23 -8.77 1.50
N ALA A 164 5.02 -9.27 1.80
CA ALA A 164 4.55 -9.45 3.17
C ALA A 164 5.47 -10.39 3.97
N GLU A 165 5.91 -11.51 3.39
CA GLU A 165 6.83 -12.43 4.06
C GLU A 165 8.22 -11.83 4.25
N LYS A 166 8.74 -11.10 3.26
CA LYS A 166 10.06 -10.44 3.36
C LYS A 166 10.08 -9.30 4.35
N HIS A 167 8.95 -8.60 4.53
CA HIS A 167 8.81 -7.48 5.47
C HIS A 167 8.18 -7.85 6.81
N ARG A 168 7.92 -9.14 7.09
CA ARG A 168 7.21 -9.59 8.31
C ARG A 168 7.88 -9.25 9.64
N ARG A 169 9.14 -8.80 9.62
CA ARG A 169 9.91 -8.35 10.79
C ARG A 169 10.43 -6.91 10.66
N HIS A 170 10.05 -6.21 9.60
CA HIS A 170 10.48 -4.85 9.32
C HIS A 170 9.39 -3.87 9.73
N PHE A 171 9.81 -2.73 10.27
CA PHE A 171 8.94 -1.66 10.74
C PHE A 171 9.38 -0.34 10.11
N LEU A 172 8.44 0.55 9.84
CA LEU A 172 8.74 1.84 9.22
C LEU A 172 9.69 2.67 10.10
N PHE A 173 10.64 3.35 9.44
CA PHE A 173 11.66 4.20 10.07
C PHE A 173 12.56 3.48 11.10
N ASP A 174 12.65 2.15 11.01
CA ASP A 174 13.41 1.28 11.92
C ASP A 174 13.06 1.50 13.40
N ALA A 175 11.84 1.98 13.66
CA ALA A 175 11.35 2.31 15.00
C ALA A 175 10.53 1.13 15.58
N PRO A 176 10.92 0.56 16.75
CA PRO A 176 10.15 -0.48 17.40
C PRO A 176 8.72 -0.01 17.68
N ASN A 177 7.71 -0.83 17.34
CA ASN A 177 6.28 -0.52 17.46
C ASN A 177 5.73 0.55 16.51
N SER A 178 6.48 0.93 15.47
CA SER A 178 5.89 1.69 14.36
C SER A 178 5.02 0.79 13.47
N VAL A 179 4.38 1.39 12.47
CA VAL A 179 3.58 0.68 11.46
C VAL A 179 4.45 -0.37 10.76
N PRO A 180 3.98 -1.62 10.58
CA PRO A 180 4.66 -2.64 9.81
C PRO A 180 5.10 -2.15 8.43
N TYR A 181 6.30 -2.53 8.00
CA TYR A 181 6.86 -2.01 6.75
C TYR A 181 6.06 -2.41 5.51
N ILE A 182 5.40 -3.56 5.53
CA ILE A 182 4.52 -4.02 4.43
C ILE A 182 3.45 -2.98 4.06
N ASN A 183 2.94 -2.19 5.01
CA ASN A 183 2.02 -1.10 4.74
C ASN A 183 2.61 -0.01 3.83
N HIS A 184 3.92 0.21 3.90
CA HIS A 184 4.60 1.18 3.05
C HIS A 184 4.51 0.79 1.57
N VAL A 185 4.99 -0.40 1.22
CA VAL A 185 5.03 -0.86 -0.18
C VAL A 185 3.62 -1.08 -0.76
N ILE A 186 2.64 -1.45 0.07
CA ILE A 186 1.23 -1.48 -0.31
C ILE A 186 0.72 -0.07 -0.64
N SER A 187 1.01 0.91 0.23
CA SER A 187 0.65 2.32 -0.01
C SER A 187 1.35 2.90 -1.24
N VAL A 188 2.61 2.51 -1.50
CA VAL A 188 3.32 2.88 -2.73
C VAL A 188 2.57 2.36 -3.96
N ALA A 189 2.21 1.08 -4.00
CA ALA A 189 1.42 0.51 -5.11
C ALA A 189 0.05 1.20 -5.25
N PHE A 190 -0.59 1.57 -4.15
CA PHE A 190 -1.82 2.37 -4.13
C PHE A 190 -1.64 3.76 -4.73
N ILE A 191 -0.58 4.49 -4.37
CA ILE A 191 -0.29 5.81 -4.93
C ILE A 191 0.03 5.70 -6.44
N VAL A 192 0.76 4.66 -6.86
CA VAL A 192 1.06 4.41 -8.28
C VAL A 192 -0.21 4.15 -9.09
N SER A 193 -1.13 3.34 -8.58
CA SER A 193 -2.41 3.09 -9.24
C SER A 193 -3.32 4.30 -9.22
N GLU A 194 -3.61 4.86 -8.05
CA GLU A 194 -4.70 5.82 -7.88
C GLU A 194 -4.31 7.27 -8.12
N GLU A 195 -3.09 7.66 -7.75
CA GLU A 195 -2.63 9.03 -7.91
C GLU A 195 -1.82 9.21 -9.19
N ALA A 196 -1.10 8.17 -9.63
CA ALA A 196 -0.41 8.19 -10.92
C ALA A 196 -1.26 7.65 -12.09
N GLY A 197 -2.36 6.94 -11.82
CA GLY A 197 -3.20 6.36 -12.87
C GLY A 197 -2.51 5.21 -13.63
N ILE A 198 -1.55 4.52 -13.01
CA ILE A 198 -0.76 3.45 -13.64
C ILE A 198 -1.22 2.09 -13.10
N TYR A 199 -1.81 1.31 -13.99
CA TYR A 199 -2.40 0.01 -13.66
C TYR A 199 -1.65 -1.19 -14.27
N ASP A 200 -0.50 -0.94 -14.91
CA ASP A 200 0.36 -1.98 -15.46
C ASP A 200 0.82 -2.94 -14.36
N ILE A 201 0.42 -4.21 -14.48
CA ILE A 201 0.64 -5.23 -13.44
C ILE A 201 2.13 -5.40 -13.10
N PRO A 202 3.08 -5.44 -14.07
CA PRO A 202 4.50 -5.48 -13.75
C PRO A 202 4.98 -4.29 -12.92
N VAL A 203 4.42 -3.08 -13.15
CA VAL A 203 4.75 -1.87 -12.41
C VAL A 203 4.20 -1.92 -10.99
N LEU A 204 2.96 -2.39 -10.81
CA LEU A 204 2.37 -2.58 -9.49
C LEU A 204 3.09 -3.66 -8.67
N CYS A 205 3.48 -4.77 -9.31
CA CYS A 205 4.35 -5.78 -8.70
C CYS A 205 5.69 -5.18 -8.28
N ALA A 206 6.34 -4.38 -9.13
CA ALA A 206 7.60 -3.71 -8.80
C ALA A 206 7.43 -2.70 -7.65
N ALA A 207 6.29 -2.02 -7.54
CA ALA A 207 5.97 -1.13 -6.42
C ALA A 207 5.82 -1.90 -5.10
N LEU A 208 5.14 -3.05 -5.10
CA LEU A 208 5.04 -3.93 -3.93
C LEU A 208 6.40 -4.52 -3.51
N LEU A 209 7.31 -4.71 -4.48
CA LEU A 209 8.62 -5.32 -4.28
C LEU A 209 9.76 -4.31 -4.15
N SER A 210 9.48 -3.00 -4.17
CA SER A 210 10.48 -1.94 -4.34
C SER A 210 11.58 -1.92 -3.28
N ASP A 211 11.25 -2.34 -2.06
CA ASP A 211 12.15 -2.36 -0.90
C ASP A 211 12.48 -3.79 -0.44
N VAL A 212 12.13 -4.81 -1.23
CA VAL A 212 12.42 -6.19 -0.87
C VAL A 212 13.90 -6.48 -1.08
N VAL A 213 14.57 -6.82 0.01
CA VAL A 213 15.97 -7.26 -0.02
C VAL A 213 16.04 -8.75 -0.38
N VAL A 214 16.44 -9.06 -1.62
CA VAL A 214 16.66 -10.45 -2.05
C VAL A 214 18.16 -10.75 -2.12
N GLY A 215 18.74 -11.33 -1.08
CA GLY A 215 20.16 -11.75 -1.13
C GLY A 215 21.17 -10.59 -1.25
N LYS A 216 22.46 -10.92 -1.41
CA LYS A 216 23.54 -9.93 -1.55
C LYS A 216 23.97 -9.85 -3.02
N GLY A 217 23.78 -8.69 -3.66
CA GLY A 217 24.28 -8.39 -5.01
C GLY A 217 23.28 -8.69 -6.14
N ASN A 218 23.79 -8.91 -7.36
CA ASN A 218 22.98 -9.12 -8.58
C ASN A 218 22.00 -10.30 -8.53
N SER A 219 22.15 -11.24 -7.60
CA SER A 219 21.24 -12.37 -7.45
C SER A 219 19.81 -11.92 -7.07
N ALA A 220 19.65 -10.75 -6.47
CA ALA A 220 18.36 -10.22 -6.03
C ALA A 220 17.36 -10.06 -7.18
N ALA A 221 17.80 -9.34 -8.21
CA ALA A 221 17.00 -9.03 -9.37
C ALA A 221 16.77 -10.26 -10.23
N GLU A 222 17.74 -11.18 -10.29
CA GLU A 222 17.63 -12.45 -10.99
C GLU A 222 16.56 -13.35 -10.35
N ASP A 223 16.54 -13.45 -9.03
CA ASP A 223 15.54 -14.21 -8.27
C ASP A 223 14.12 -13.63 -8.45
N ILE A 224 14.00 -12.30 -8.41
CA ILE A 224 12.73 -11.61 -8.72
C ILE A 224 12.33 -11.86 -10.17
N ALA A 225 13.24 -11.73 -11.14
CA ALA A 225 12.95 -11.94 -12.55
C ALA A 225 12.52 -13.38 -12.86
N ALA A 226 13.10 -14.36 -12.17
CA ALA A 226 12.75 -15.77 -12.31
C ALA A 226 11.34 -16.08 -11.78
N THR A 227 10.89 -15.34 -10.76
CA THR A 227 9.59 -15.56 -10.09
C THR A 227 8.47 -14.71 -10.70
N PHE A 228 8.76 -13.45 -11.01
CA PHE A 228 7.77 -12.43 -11.37
C PHE A 228 7.91 -11.91 -12.82
N GLY A 229 8.88 -12.43 -13.57
CA GLY A 229 9.12 -12.04 -14.95
C GLY A 229 10.19 -10.94 -15.10
N GLN A 230 10.77 -10.86 -16.30
CA GLN A 230 11.92 -10.00 -16.59
C GLN A 230 11.63 -8.51 -16.39
N GLU A 231 10.42 -8.06 -16.74
CA GLU A 231 10.03 -6.66 -16.57
C GLU A 231 9.99 -6.24 -15.10
N VAL A 232 9.38 -7.06 -14.23
CA VAL A 232 9.37 -6.82 -12.78
C VAL A 232 10.80 -6.85 -12.23
N GLY A 233 11.60 -7.84 -12.63
CA GLY A 233 13.00 -7.94 -12.22
C GLY A 233 13.84 -6.72 -12.60
N HIS A 234 13.68 -6.19 -13.81
CA HIS A 234 14.35 -4.97 -14.25
C HIS A 234 13.94 -3.76 -13.42
N LEU A 235 12.64 -3.53 -13.22
CA LEU A 235 12.15 -2.40 -12.41
C LEU A 235 12.65 -2.49 -10.97
N VAL A 236 12.57 -3.66 -10.33
CA VAL A 236 13.06 -3.85 -8.96
C VAL A 236 14.58 -3.65 -8.88
N ALA A 237 15.35 -4.04 -9.91
CA ALA A 237 16.79 -3.78 -9.96
C ALA A 237 17.13 -2.28 -9.97
N GLU A 238 16.34 -1.47 -10.70
CA GLU A 238 16.49 -0.01 -10.72
C GLU A 238 16.20 0.63 -9.35
N LEU A 239 15.22 0.07 -8.62
CA LEU A 239 14.74 0.56 -7.32
C LEU A 239 15.63 0.12 -6.14
N THR A 240 16.24 -1.06 -6.24
CA THR A 240 17.06 -1.65 -5.17
C THR A 240 18.25 -0.76 -4.83
N LEU A 241 18.44 -0.42 -3.55
CA LEU A 241 19.59 0.38 -3.08
C LEU A 241 20.69 -0.51 -2.53
N ASN A 242 21.93 0.00 -2.43
CA ASN A 242 22.93 -0.75 -1.68
C ASN A 242 22.54 -0.72 -0.21
N HIS A 243 22.61 -1.87 0.46
CA HIS A 243 22.33 -1.96 1.90
C HIS A 243 23.46 -1.31 2.70
N SER A 244 23.41 0.01 2.83
CA SER A 244 24.17 0.79 3.80
C SER A 244 23.35 0.98 5.08
N SER A 245 24.05 1.16 6.20
CA SER A 245 23.42 1.21 7.53
C SER A 245 22.92 2.60 7.93
N SER A 246 23.14 3.66 7.14
CA SER A 246 22.73 5.02 7.48
C SER A 246 21.72 5.59 6.48
N ILE A 247 20.74 6.37 6.97
CA ILE A 247 19.74 7.07 6.15
C ILE A 247 20.44 7.98 5.12
N GLU A 248 21.54 8.62 5.51
CA GLU A 248 22.32 9.50 4.62
C GLU A 248 22.95 8.73 3.44
N ASP A 249 23.47 7.53 3.68
CA ASP A 249 24.10 6.74 2.62
C ASP A 249 23.05 6.12 1.70
N GLN A 250 21.91 5.67 2.24
CA GLN A 250 20.74 5.26 1.44
C GLN A 250 20.28 6.40 0.53
N PHE A 251 20.25 7.63 1.05
CA PHE A 251 19.89 8.81 0.28
C PHE A 251 20.91 9.12 -0.84
N LYS A 252 22.22 9.05 -0.54
CA LYS A 252 23.27 9.23 -1.56
C LYS A 252 23.14 8.20 -2.68
N ASP A 253 22.85 6.95 -2.34
CA ASP A 253 22.65 5.89 -3.33
C ASP A 253 21.41 6.15 -4.20
N GLN A 254 20.30 6.60 -3.63
CA GLN A 254 19.12 7.02 -4.38
C GLN A 254 19.46 8.17 -5.35
N MET A 255 20.14 9.20 -4.86
CA MET A 255 20.54 10.36 -5.67
C MET A 255 21.44 9.97 -6.86
N ASN A 256 22.39 9.04 -6.64
CA ASN A 256 23.29 8.57 -7.69
C ASN A 256 22.54 7.81 -8.81
N LYS A 257 21.44 7.12 -8.46
CA LYS A 257 20.65 6.34 -9.42
C LYS A 257 19.56 7.15 -10.12
N ALA A 258 19.02 8.17 -9.46
CA ALA A 258 17.84 8.93 -9.91
C ALA A 258 17.92 9.41 -11.38
N GLY A 259 19.11 9.82 -11.85
CA GLY A 259 19.30 10.30 -13.22
C GLY A 259 19.16 9.22 -14.30
N GLY A 260 19.41 7.95 -13.98
CA GLY A 260 19.39 6.83 -14.92
C GLY A 260 18.12 5.98 -14.90
N MET A 261 17.20 6.26 -13.98
CA MET A 261 15.97 5.49 -13.82
C MET A 261 15.02 5.63 -15.02
N SER A 262 14.35 4.54 -15.35
CA SER A 262 13.20 4.50 -16.25
C SER A 262 12.02 5.31 -15.69
N TYR A 263 11.07 5.68 -16.57
CA TYR A 263 9.88 6.42 -16.17
C TYR A 263 9.13 5.75 -15.00
N HIS A 264 8.86 4.45 -15.11
CA HIS A 264 8.15 3.70 -14.07
C HIS A 264 8.94 3.62 -12.76
N ALA A 265 10.26 3.42 -12.80
CA ALA A 265 11.09 3.45 -11.59
C ALA A 265 11.10 4.82 -10.91
N LYS A 266 11.09 5.92 -11.69
CA LYS A 266 10.95 7.28 -11.15
C LYS A 266 9.58 7.49 -10.51
N VAL A 267 8.50 7.04 -11.15
CA VAL A 267 7.13 7.13 -10.61
C VAL A 267 7.02 6.38 -9.28
N ILE A 268 7.51 5.14 -9.20
CA ILE A 268 7.51 4.35 -7.96
C ILE A 268 8.33 5.05 -6.87
N THR A 269 9.49 5.62 -7.23
CA THR A 269 10.33 6.36 -6.27
C THR A 269 9.63 7.62 -5.74
N LEU A 270 8.95 8.37 -6.61
CA LEU A 270 8.14 9.53 -6.20
C LEU A 270 6.99 9.12 -5.27
N ALA A 271 6.26 8.05 -5.62
CA ALA A 271 5.19 7.50 -4.79
C ALA A 271 5.70 7.05 -3.41
N ALA A 272 6.86 6.39 -3.34
CA ALA A 272 7.48 6.00 -2.08
C ALA A 272 7.87 7.22 -1.22
N MET A 273 8.35 8.31 -1.83
CA MET A 273 8.63 9.55 -1.12
C MET A 273 7.35 10.22 -0.62
N ILE A 274 6.28 10.21 -1.40
CA ILE A 274 4.96 10.73 -1.00
C ILE A 274 4.47 9.99 0.25
N ASP A 275 4.44 8.65 0.25
CA ASP A 275 3.99 7.88 1.42
C ASP A 275 4.81 8.20 2.67
N LYS A 276 6.15 8.13 2.58
CA LYS A 276 7.03 8.42 3.73
C LYS A 276 6.82 9.83 4.26
N CYS A 277 6.71 10.83 3.38
CA CYS A 277 6.50 12.22 3.78
C CYS A 277 5.13 12.42 4.43
N ARG A 278 4.04 11.93 3.83
CA ARG A 278 2.69 12.05 4.39
C ARG A 278 2.58 11.38 5.77
N ARG A 279 3.22 10.22 5.97
CA ARG A 279 3.31 9.59 7.29
C ARG A 279 4.07 10.47 8.29
N LEU A 280 5.17 11.07 7.87
CA LEU A 280 5.93 12.00 8.71
C LEU A 280 5.20 13.31 9.01
N GLU A 281 4.16 13.69 8.28
CA GLU A 281 3.34 14.87 8.61
C GLU A 281 2.45 14.62 9.84
N VAL A 282 1.98 13.38 10.01
CA VAL A 282 1.03 12.99 11.07
C VAL A 282 1.67 12.21 12.22
N PHE A 283 2.84 11.62 11.99
CA PHE A 283 3.53 10.77 12.97
C PHE A 283 5.00 11.17 13.09
N GLU A 284 5.48 11.27 14.34
CA GLU A 284 6.89 11.44 14.64
C GLU A 284 7.50 10.09 15.05
N PRO A 285 8.44 9.52 14.26
CA PRO A 285 9.03 8.23 14.58
C PRO A 285 9.74 8.24 15.93
N GLN A 286 9.55 7.18 16.70
CA GLN A 286 10.18 7.05 18.01
C GLN A 286 11.71 7.11 17.87
N GLY A 287 12.34 8.00 18.65
CA GLY A 287 13.79 8.19 18.64
C GLY A 287 14.30 9.21 17.63
N TRP A 288 13.44 9.77 16.78
CA TRP A 288 13.82 10.88 15.92
C TRP A 288 13.82 12.20 16.69
N SER A 289 14.79 13.06 16.38
CA SER A 289 14.75 14.47 16.79
C SER A 289 14.00 15.28 15.75
N GLY A 290 13.44 16.43 16.15
CA GLY A 290 12.84 17.38 15.20
C GLY A 290 13.81 17.79 14.08
N GLN A 291 15.11 17.88 14.38
CA GLN A 291 16.15 18.16 13.37
C GLN A 291 16.30 17.02 12.35
N LEU A 292 16.24 15.76 12.79
CA LEU A 292 16.33 14.61 11.89
C LEU A 292 15.12 14.55 10.96
N ARG A 293 13.93 14.84 11.47
CA ARG A 293 12.70 14.96 10.67
C ARG A 293 12.83 16.07 9.63
N GLU A 294 13.31 17.25 10.01
CA GLU A 294 13.53 18.35 9.06
C GLU A 294 14.58 18.00 8.00
N ASN A 295 15.67 17.35 8.39
CA ASN A 295 16.70 16.89 7.45
C ASN A 295 16.12 15.88 6.45
N TYR A 296 15.26 14.98 6.91
CA TYR A 296 14.58 14.02 6.03
C TYR A 296 13.75 14.74 4.96
N PHE A 297 12.92 15.73 5.33
CA PHE A 297 12.16 16.50 4.35
C PHE A 297 13.07 17.24 3.36
N ARG A 298 14.21 17.77 3.80
CA ARG A 298 15.20 18.43 2.91
C ARG A 298 15.84 17.43 1.93
N TRP A 299 16.19 16.23 2.40
CA TRP A 299 16.70 15.15 1.54
C TRP A 299 15.62 14.72 0.55
N ALA A 300 14.42 14.39 1.01
CA ALA A 300 13.30 14.02 0.16
C ALA A 300 13.04 15.06 -0.94
N PHE A 301 13.06 16.36 -0.59
CA PHE A 301 12.94 17.45 -1.55
C PHE A 301 14.04 17.42 -2.63
N GLN A 302 15.30 17.19 -2.26
CA GLN A 302 16.43 17.12 -3.21
C GLN A 302 16.32 15.93 -4.17
N LEU A 303 15.96 14.75 -3.66
CA LEU A 303 15.74 13.58 -4.50
C LEU A 303 14.58 13.79 -5.45
N CYS A 304 13.44 14.25 -4.93
CA CYS A 304 12.27 14.51 -5.72
C CYS A 304 12.57 15.56 -6.80
N THR A 305 13.35 16.61 -6.50
CA THR A 305 13.84 17.61 -7.48
C THR A 305 14.67 16.97 -8.60
N THR A 306 15.48 15.97 -8.29
CA THR A 306 16.28 15.23 -9.29
C THR A 306 15.40 14.36 -10.18
N LEU A 307 14.24 13.95 -9.68
CA LEU A 307 13.22 13.17 -10.38
C LEU A 307 12.14 14.04 -11.04
N ALA A 308 12.24 15.37 -11.00
CA ALA A 308 11.23 16.28 -11.53
C ALA A 308 11.00 16.10 -13.04
N ASN A 309 9.82 16.52 -13.51
CA ASN A 309 9.35 16.31 -14.88
C ASN A 309 9.15 14.82 -15.22
N THR A 310 8.80 14.02 -14.22
CA THR A 310 8.39 12.63 -14.40
C THR A 310 6.89 12.55 -14.46
N HIS A 311 6.18 12.98 -13.40
CA HIS A 311 4.74 12.76 -13.30
C HIS A 311 4.02 13.97 -12.69
N PRO A 312 3.18 14.68 -13.47
CA PRO A 312 2.63 15.97 -13.04
C PRO A 312 1.74 15.88 -11.80
N HIS A 313 0.94 14.81 -11.65
CA HIS A 313 0.07 14.67 -10.48
C HIS A 313 0.84 14.40 -9.18
N LEU A 314 1.76 13.42 -9.18
CA LEU A 314 2.61 13.14 -8.03
C LEU A 314 3.48 14.35 -7.63
N GLU A 315 4.00 15.10 -8.60
CA GLU A 315 4.75 16.34 -8.32
C GLU A 315 3.88 17.44 -7.71
N LEU A 316 2.58 17.49 -8.07
CA LEU A 316 1.61 18.37 -7.42
C LEU A 316 1.37 17.96 -5.96
N GLU A 317 1.21 16.66 -5.69
CA GLU A 317 1.03 16.14 -4.34
C GLU A 317 2.26 16.43 -3.45
N LEU A 318 3.46 16.21 -3.98
CA LEU A 318 4.71 16.59 -3.31
C LEU A 318 4.80 18.11 -3.06
N ASN A 319 4.37 18.94 -4.00
CA ASN A 319 4.32 20.40 -3.79
C ASN A 319 3.44 20.81 -2.61
N ASN A 320 2.33 20.11 -2.36
CA ASN A 320 1.47 20.37 -1.22
C ASN A 320 2.20 20.08 0.10
N ILE A 321 2.92 18.95 0.16
CA ILE A 321 3.78 18.58 1.30
C ILE A 321 4.87 19.64 1.51
N TRP A 322 5.61 20.02 0.46
CA TRP A 322 6.69 21.00 0.55
C TRP A 322 6.23 22.33 1.11
N VAL A 323 5.09 22.84 0.64
CA VAL A 323 4.50 24.08 1.19
C VAL A 323 4.16 23.92 2.67
N GLY A 324 3.59 22.79 3.08
CA GLY A 324 3.32 22.48 4.48
C GLY A 324 4.57 22.49 5.36
N GLN A 325 5.72 22.09 4.81
CA GLN A 325 7.02 22.10 5.48
C GLN A 325 7.82 23.41 5.32
N GLY A 326 7.25 24.45 4.69
CA GLY A 326 7.93 25.72 4.44
C GLY A 326 9.05 25.66 3.39
N LEU A 327 9.09 24.60 2.58
CA LEU A 327 10.01 24.42 1.47
C LEU A 327 9.45 25.08 0.18
N LYS A 328 10.34 25.38 -0.77
CA LYS A 328 9.92 25.92 -2.08
C LYS A 328 9.22 24.84 -2.89
N LYS A 329 8.27 25.25 -3.73
CA LYS A 329 7.69 24.36 -4.74
C LYS A 329 8.73 23.97 -5.79
N PHE A 330 8.53 22.81 -6.42
CA PHE A 330 9.20 22.43 -7.65
C PHE A 330 9.12 23.56 -8.69
N PRO A 331 10.16 23.72 -9.54
CA PRO A 331 9.99 24.45 -10.79
C PRO A 331 9.02 23.65 -11.66
N MET A 332 7.73 23.97 -11.63
CA MET A 332 6.80 23.44 -12.60
C MET A 332 7.25 23.93 -13.98
N GLN A 333 7.43 23.02 -14.94
CA GLN A 333 7.51 23.45 -16.33
C GLN A 333 6.27 24.28 -16.62
N SER A 334 6.47 25.53 -17.03
CA SER A 334 5.41 26.28 -17.68
C SER A 334 4.90 25.39 -18.80
N LYS A 335 3.62 25.07 -18.80
CA LYS A 335 2.94 24.67 -20.02
C LYS A 335 3.07 25.85 -20.97
N GLU A 336 4.17 25.93 -21.72
CA GLU A 336 4.20 26.69 -22.94
C GLU A 336 3.12 26.09 -23.83
N GLU A 337 2.15 26.95 -24.11
CA GLU A 337 1.17 26.91 -25.19
C GLU A 337 1.60 26.01 -26.37
N ASN A 338 1.22 24.74 -26.32
CA ASN A 338 0.98 23.95 -27.53
C ASN A 338 -0.54 23.75 -27.66
N GLN A 339 -1.24 24.87 -27.80
CA GLN A 339 -2.44 24.96 -28.63
C GLN A 339 -2.04 25.71 -29.90
N CYS A 340 -2.49 25.19 -31.05
CA CYS A 340 -2.32 25.70 -32.42
C CYS A 340 -0.93 25.54 -33.05
N ILE A 341 -0.78 24.55 -33.95
CA ILE A 341 -0.89 24.76 -35.42
C ILE A 341 -1.62 23.55 -36.02
#